data_AF-A0A524NA01-F1
#
_entry.id   AF-A0A524NA01-F1
#
_cell.length_a   1.000
_cell.length_b   1.000
_cell.length_c   1.000
_cell.angle_alpha   90.00
_cell.angle_beta   90.00
_cell.angle_gamma   90.00
#
_symmetry.space_group_name_H-M   'P 1'
#
loop_
_entity.id
_entity.type
_entity.pdbx_description
1 polymer ?
#
loop_
_entity_poly.entity_id
_entity_poly.type
_entity_poly.pdbx_seq_one_letter_code
_entity_poly.pdbx_strand_id
1 'polypeptide(L)'
;MKKGPYCILKWIASRTSKVTVRPGISDIITLYLQTKIIKMFTGVRAGLIALLTGVFMLVSTGVKGQISTGQLGGAEDEPELNAIQTAVPFLSIAPDSRAGGMGDAGVASTPDVNSQHWNIGKYAFLDSKGGFAISYTPWLRNLIPDINLAYLTGFFRIDEQQVISTSLRYFSLGNITFTNIDGSFAGQYNPNEFAVDAGYSRLFTDNFSGGIAFRFIRSDLTSGQATSDGQDTRAGISFAADLGFYYQNEVNVGSSDGEWAAGISLTNMGTPISYTVDADKTPIPTNLRIGGRFLYNIDEYNSVAFHADLNKLLVPTPPVKDFNADSSDLVVVRGKEPPGSTVLGM
;
A
#
# COMPACT_ATOMS: atom_id res chain seq x y z
N MET A 1 21.77 -36.58 70.39
CA MET A 1 22.21 -35.86 69.17
C MET A 1 21.21 -34.74 68.90
N LYS A 2 21.62 -33.47 69.11
CA LYS A 2 21.79 -32.40 68.08
C LYS A 2 20.53 -32.17 67.24
N LYS A 3 19.94 -30.98 67.06
CA LYS A 3 20.19 -29.56 67.40
C LYS A 3 18.87 -28.79 67.10
N GLY A 4 18.62 -27.67 67.79
CA GLY A 4 17.53 -26.72 67.48
C GLY A 4 17.79 -25.85 66.22
N PRO A 5 17.26 -24.61 66.08
CA PRO A 5 16.75 -23.77 67.18
C PRO A 5 15.67 -22.68 66.89
N TYR A 6 15.27 -22.00 67.99
CA TYR A 6 14.73 -20.64 68.12
C TYR A 6 13.30 -20.32 67.66
N CYS A 7 12.39 -20.76 68.52
CA CYS A 7 11.22 -20.01 68.98
C CYS A 7 11.67 -18.72 69.73
N ILE A 8 12.05 -17.67 68.99
CA ILE A 8 12.22 -16.30 69.50
C ILE A 8 11.72 -15.35 68.42
N LEU A 9 10.42 -15.08 68.37
CA LEU A 9 9.88 -13.81 67.87
C LEU A 9 8.43 -13.63 68.32
N LYS A 10 8.16 -13.98 69.58
CA LYS A 10 6.94 -13.61 70.31
C LYS A 10 7.24 -12.35 71.12
N TRP A 11 7.76 -11.30 70.46
CA TRP A 11 8.05 -10.01 71.12
C TRP A 11 8.26 -8.82 70.14
N ILE A 12 7.53 -8.77 69.02
CA ILE A 12 7.30 -7.51 68.26
C ILE A 12 5.83 -7.46 67.84
N ALA A 13 4.93 -7.64 68.82
CA ALA A 13 3.50 -7.46 68.68
C ALA A 13 3.03 -6.46 69.75
N SER A 14 3.57 -5.24 69.69
CA SER A 14 3.13 -4.14 70.53
C SER A 14 3.67 -2.85 69.94
N ARG A 15 2.75 -1.97 69.52
CA ARG A 15 2.94 -0.63 68.95
C ARG A 15 3.24 -0.56 67.45
N THR A 16 2.18 -0.64 66.66
CA THR A 16 1.98 0.32 65.56
C THR A 16 0.50 0.68 65.53
N SER A 17 0.24 1.94 65.84
CA SER A 17 -1.07 2.59 65.86
C SER A 17 -1.80 2.40 64.53
N LYS A 18 -3.07 1.99 64.59
CA LYS A 18 -4.01 2.08 63.47
C LYS A 18 -4.11 3.55 63.03
N VAL A 19 -3.44 3.89 61.93
CA VAL A 19 -3.76 5.07 61.12
C VAL A 19 -4.55 4.55 59.94
N THR A 20 -5.88 4.68 60.00
CA THR A 20 -6.76 4.38 58.87
C THR A 20 -6.67 5.54 57.89
N VAL A 21 -5.74 5.47 56.94
CA VAL A 21 -5.68 6.42 55.82
C VAL A 21 -6.83 6.08 54.88
N ARG A 22 -7.79 7.01 54.72
CA ARG A 22 -8.81 6.91 53.67
C ARG A 22 -8.09 7.03 52.32
N PRO A 23 -8.19 6.06 51.40
CA PRO A 23 -7.60 6.21 50.08
C PRO A 23 -8.23 7.41 49.37
N GLY A 24 -7.41 8.25 48.76
CA GLY A 24 -7.89 9.39 47.99
C GLY A 24 -8.65 8.91 46.75
N ILE A 25 -9.54 9.74 46.21
CA ILE A 25 -10.27 9.45 44.96
C ILE A 25 -9.28 9.12 43.82
N SER A 26 -8.08 9.70 43.83
CA SER A 26 -6.97 9.38 42.92
C SER A 26 -6.47 7.94 43.04
N ASP A 27 -6.40 7.40 44.26
CA ASP A 27 -5.90 6.05 44.52
C ASP A 27 -6.93 5.01 44.07
N ILE A 28 -8.22 5.31 44.25
CA ILE A 28 -9.33 4.47 43.79
C ILE A 28 -9.38 4.43 42.26
N ILE A 29 -9.20 5.58 41.59
CA ILE A 29 -9.14 5.67 40.12
C ILE A 29 -7.94 4.90 39.58
N THR A 30 -6.77 5.04 40.24
CA THR A 30 -5.54 4.34 39.83
C THR A 30 -5.68 2.82 40.00
N LEU A 31 -6.26 2.37 41.11
CA LEU A 31 -6.52 0.95 41.37
C LEU A 31 -7.56 0.38 40.38
N TYR A 32 -8.57 1.17 40.02
CA TYR A 32 -9.60 0.80 39.04
C TYR A 32 -9.03 0.71 37.62
N LEU A 33 -8.18 1.66 37.22
CA LEU A 33 -7.44 1.62 35.95
C LEU A 33 -6.49 0.42 35.90
N GLN A 34 -5.71 0.17 36.97
CA GLN A 34 -4.82 -0.98 37.01
C GLN A 34 -5.59 -2.31 36.94
N THR A 35 -6.71 -2.45 37.65
CA THR A 35 -7.51 -3.67 37.58
C THR A 35 -8.21 -3.85 36.23
N LYS A 36 -8.63 -2.79 35.54
CA LYS A 36 -9.15 -2.87 34.17
C LYS A 36 -8.06 -3.24 33.15
N ILE A 37 -6.87 -2.65 33.25
CA ILE A 37 -5.73 -2.97 32.39
C ILE A 37 -5.32 -4.43 32.58
N ILE A 38 -5.23 -4.91 33.82
CA ILE A 38 -4.90 -6.31 34.11
C ILE A 38 -5.98 -7.25 33.55
N LYS A 39 -7.27 -6.88 33.66
CA LYS A 39 -8.38 -7.64 33.03
C LYS A 39 -8.32 -7.64 31.51
N MET A 40 -7.92 -6.52 30.89
CA MET A 40 -7.73 -6.39 29.44
C MET A 40 -6.69 -7.39 28.91
N PHE A 41 -5.61 -7.65 29.67
CA PHE A 41 -4.60 -8.64 29.30
C PHE A 41 -5.01 -10.10 29.61
N THR A 42 -5.87 -10.34 30.60
CA THR A 42 -6.26 -11.71 30.99
C THR A 42 -7.26 -12.42 30.07
N GLY A 43 -8.01 -11.68 29.24
CA GLY A 43 -8.99 -12.27 28.31
C GLY A 43 -8.42 -12.63 26.94
N VAL A 44 -7.25 -12.12 26.59
CA VAL A 44 -6.65 -12.35 25.28
C VAL A 44 -6.20 -13.81 25.23
N ARG A 45 -6.87 -14.62 24.39
CA ARG A 45 -6.48 -16.03 24.16
C ARG A 45 -4.97 -16.09 23.95
N ALA A 46 -4.31 -17.06 24.58
CA ALA A 46 -2.85 -17.23 24.51
C ALA A 46 -2.29 -17.17 23.08
N GLY A 47 -3.08 -17.51 22.07
CA GLY A 47 -2.75 -17.36 20.65
C GLY A 47 -2.58 -15.91 20.17
N LEU A 48 -3.39 -14.95 20.61
CA LEU A 48 -3.28 -13.54 20.18
C LEU A 48 -2.20 -12.80 20.98
N ILE A 49 -2.00 -13.15 22.26
CA ILE A 49 -0.79 -12.71 22.99
C ILE A 49 0.44 -13.26 22.30
N ALA A 50 0.49 -14.55 21.94
CA ALA A 50 1.61 -15.16 21.23
C ALA A 50 1.85 -14.57 19.83
N LEU A 51 0.80 -14.11 19.15
CA LEU A 51 0.92 -13.44 17.84
C LEU A 51 1.47 -12.01 18.01
N LEU A 52 0.96 -11.26 18.99
CA LEU A 52 1.44 -9.91 19.32
C LEU A 52 2.86 -9.92 19.91
N THR A 53 3.19 -10.85 20.82
CA THR A 53 4.56 -11.02 21.32
C THR A 53 5.48 -11.67 20.30
N GLY A 54 4.97 -12.51 19.39
CA GLY A 54 5.73 -13.01 18.25
C GLY A 54 6.13 -11.90 17.29
N VAL A 55 5.20 -11.00 16.96
CA VAL A 55 5.46 -9.80 16.14
C VAL A 55 6.39 -8.82 16.88
N PHE A 56 6.19 -8.61 18.19
CA PHE A 56 7.06 -7.74 18.98
C PHE A 56 8.47 -8.32 19.21
N MET A 57 8.61 -9.66 19.31
CA MET A 57 9.90 -10.34 19.40
C MET A 57 10.64 -10.34 18.06
N LEU A 58 9.93 -10.47 16.93
CA LEU A 58 10.48 -10.29 15.57
C LEU A 58 11.03 -8.86 15.36
N VAL A 59 10.48 -7.86 16.05
CA VAL A 59 11.00 -6.48 16.05
C VAL A 59 12.20 -6.32 17.00
N SER A 60 12.32 -7.13 18.06
CA SER A 60 13.39 -7.02 19.07
C SER A 60 14.66 -7.85 18.79
N THR A 61 14.60 -8.85 17.91
CA THR A 61 15.83 -9.47 17.42
C THR A 61 16.51 -8.47 16.52
N GLY A 62 17.58 -7.84 17.02
CA GLY A 62 18.43 -6.97 16.24
C GLY A 62 18.90 -7.70 14.99
N VAL A 63 18.22 -7.44 13.86
CA VAL A 63 18.73 -7.75 12.54
C VAL A 63 19.96 -6.87 12.38
N LYS A 64 21.13 -7.43 12.71
CA LYS A 64 22.43 -6.85 12.32
C LYS A 64 22.60 -7.06 10.81
N GLY A 65 21.78 -6.37 10.05
CA GLY A 65 21.91 -6.14 8.63
C GLY A 65 21.60 -4.66 8.44
N GLN A 66 22.54 -3.79 8.82
CA GLN A 66 22.43 -2.39 8.48
C GLN A 66 22.66 -2.28 6.97
N ILE A 67 21.59 -2.45 6.20
CA ILE A 67 21.58 -2.10 4.79
C ILE A 67 21.65 -0.57 4.78
N SER A 68 22.78 -0.03 4.32
CA SER A 68 22.92 1.41 4.10
C SER A 68 21.81 1.89 3.16
N THR A 69 21.36 3.14 3.28
CA THR A 69 20.42 3.75 2.31
C THR A 69 20.92 3.64 0.87
N GLY A 70 22.24 3.57 0.64
CA GLY A 70 22.84 3.28 -0.66
C GLY A 70 22.64 1.83 -1.13
N GLN A 71 22.67 0.86 -0.21
CA GLN A 71 22.46 -0.56 -0.52
C GLN A 71 20.97 -0.90 -0.72
N LEU A 72 20.04 -0.14 -0.12
CA LEU A 72 18.60 -0.22 -0.44
C LEU A 72 18.31 0.20 -1.90
N GLY A 73 19.16 1.04 -2.49
CA GLY A 73 19.11 1.48 -3.89
C GLY A 73 20.00 0.68 -4.86
N GLY A 74 20.71 -0.35 -4.38
CA GLY A 74 21.58 -1.18 -5.21
C GLY A 74 22.95 -0.58 -5.58
N ALA A 75 23.37 0.51 -4.95
CA ALA A 75 24.68 1.14 -5.18
C ALA A 75 25.70 0.66 -4.13
N GLU A 76 26.75 -0.04 -4.57
CA GLU A 76 27.82 -0.54 -3.70
C GLU A 76 29.12 0.28 -3.81
N ASP A 77 29.41 0.93 -4.95
CA ASP A 77 30.73 1.56 -5.17
C ASP A 77 30.70 3.02 -5.67
N GLU A 78 29.60 3.50 -6.25
CA GLU A 78 29.40 4.92 -6.62
C GLU A 78 27.90 5.25 -6.49
N PRO A 79 27.48 6.44 -6.05
CA PRO A 79 26.07 6.79 -5.88
C PRO A 79 25.41 7.10 -7.24
N GLU A 80 25.50 6.18 -8.20
CA GLU A 80 24.65 6.22 -9.39
C GLU A 80 23.25 5.74 -9.02
N LEU A 81 22.28 6.64 -9.18
CA LEU A 81 20.87 6.37 -8.95
C LEU A 81 20.36 5.39 -10.00
N ASN A 82 20.28 4.10 -9.67
CA ASN A 82 19.61 3.09 -10.51
C ASN A 82 18.09 3.11 -10.29
N ALA A 83 17.46 4.25 -10.59
CA ALA A 83 16.03 4.44 -10.42
C ALA A 83 15.25 3.67 -11.49
N ILE A 84 14.25 2.90 -11.06
CA ILE A 84 13.37 2.17 -11.98
C ILE A 84 12.48 3.17 -12.71
N GLN A 85 12.55 3.17 -14.03
CA GLN A 85 11.69 4.01 -14.87
C GLN A 85 10.47 3.22 -15.36
N THR A 86 9.29 3.85 -15.28
CA THR A 86 8.02 3.29 -15.75
C THR A 86 7.27 4.32 -16.57
N ALA A 87 6.52 3.87 -17.57
CA ALA A 87 5.52 4.70 -18.22
C ALA A 87 4.33 4.88 -17.29
N VAL A 88 3.52 5.92 -17.53
CA VAL A 88 2.23 6.15 -16.86
C VAL A 88 2.28 6.07 -15.32
N PRO A 89 3.18 6.83 -14.65
CA PRO A 89 3.33 6.78 -13.20
C PRO A 89 2.07 7.19 -12.42
N PHE A 90 1.10 7.86 -13.07
CA PHE A 90 -0.19 8.22 -12.48
C PHE A 90 -1.00 7.01 -11.97
N LEU A 91 -0.71 5.80 -12.48
CA LEU A 91 -1.32 4.55 -12.00
C LEU A 91 -0.89 4.18 -10.59
N SER A 92 0.26 4.67 -10.12
CA SER A 92 0.77 4.40 -8.77
C SER A 92 0.29 5.41 -7.73
N ILE A 93 -0.25 6.55 -8.17
CA ILE A 93 -0.72 7.61 -7.27
C ILE A 93 -2.02 7.16 -6.58
N ALA A 94 -2.07 7.31 -5.26
CA ALA A 94 -3.28 7.08 -4.47
C ALA A 94 -4.40 8.04 -4.91
N PRO A 95 -5.54 7.52 -5.38
CA PRO A 95 -6.60 8.36 -5.92
C PRO A 95 -7.61 8.82 -4.86
N ASP A 96 -7.58 8.25 -3.65
CA ASP A 96 -8.54 8.52 -2.59
C ASP A 96 -7.88 9.03 -1.32
N SER A 97 -8.64 9.82 -0.54
CA SER A 97 -8.15 10.45 0.69
C SER A 97 -7.99 9.47 1.85
N ARG A 98 -8.75 8.37 1.88
CA ARG A 98 -8.74 7.43 3.01
C ARG A 98 -7.44 6.65 3.04
N ALA A 99 -7.11 5.95 1.95
CA ALA A 99 -5.86 5.20 1.87
C ALA A 99 -4.65 6.14 1.78
N GLY A 100 -4.76 7.25 1.03
CA GLY A 100 -3.71 8.27 0.98
C GLY A 100 -3.38 8.85 2.37
N GLY A 101 -4.39 9.07 3.22
CA GLY A 101 -4.21 9.50 4.60
C GLY A 101 -3.62 8.44 5.54
N MET A 102 -3.68 7.16 5.16
CA MET A 102 -3.10 6.04 5.89
C MET A 102 -1.71 5.64 5.38
N GLY A 103 -1.06 6.50 4.57
CA GLY A 103 0.26 6.23 4.00
C GLY A 103 0.21 5.16 2.91
N ASP A 104 -0.80 5.23 2.03
CA ASP A 104 -1.04 4.30 0.93
C ASP A 104 -1.26 2.85 1.38
N ALA A 105 -1.76 2.67 2.61
CA ALA A 105 -2.18 1.39 3.14
C ALA A 105 -3.65 1.12 2.76
N GLY A 106 -3.88 0.24 1.78
CA GLY A 106 -5.20 0.02 1.20
C GLY A 106 -5.51 -1.44 0.88
N VAL A 107 -4.53 -2.34 0.91
CA VAL A 107 -4.66 -3.71 0.38
C VAL A 107 -5.56 -4.57 1.25
N ALA A 108 -5.40 -4.45 2.58
CA ALA A 108 -6.20 -5.15 3.59
C ALA A 108 -7.07 -4.19 4.40
N SER A 109 -7.25 -2.95 3.95
CA SER A 109 -8.15 -2.00 4.60
C SER A 109 -9.60 -2.49 4.55
N THR A 110 -10.46 -2.01 5.45
CA THR A 110 -11.88 -2.36 5.44
C THR A 110 -12.47 -2.09 4.05
N PRO A 111 -13.29 -2.99 3.48
CA PRO A 111 -13.89 -2.82 2.16
C PRO A 111 -14.60 -1.47 2.01
N ASP A 112 -14.39 -0.82 0.87
CA ASP A 112 -14.99 0.48 0.54
C ASP A 112 -15.16 0.67 -0.97
N VAL A 113 -15.80 1.77 -1.38
CA VAL A 113 -16.04 2.08 -2.79
C VAL A 113 -14.75 2.29 -3.59
N ASN A 114 -13.65 2.70 -2.93
CA ASN A 114 -12.35 2.96 -3.55
C ASN A 114 -11.46 1.71 -3.68
N SER A 115 -11.99 0.54 -3.33
CA SER A 115 -11.24 -0.72 -3.31
C SER A 115 -10.67 -1.14 -4.68
N GLN A 116 -11.21 -0.64 -5.79
CA GLN A 116 -10.76 -0.94 -7.17
C GLN A 116 -9.27 -0.69 -7.37
N HIS A 117 -8.72 0.40 -6.81
CA HIS A 117 -7.31 0.72 -6.96
C HIS A 117 -6.40 -0.16 -6.11
N TRP A 118 -6.84 -0.48 -4.89
CA TRP A 118 -5.99 -1.10 -3.88
C TRP A 118 -6.06 -2.62 -3.91
N ASN A 119 -7.27 -3.17 -3.89
CA ASN A 119 -7.53 -4.61 -3.91
C ASN A 119 -8.99 -4.88 -4.30
N ILE A 120 -9.18 -5.30 -5.54
CA ILE A 120 -10.50 -5.66 -6.11
C ILE A 120 -11.21 -6.78 -5.32
N GLY A 121 -10.46 -7.67 -4.65
CA GLY A 121 -11.04 -8.75 -3.85
C GLY A 121 -11.97 -8.23 -2.75
N LYS A 122 -11.69 -7.05 -2.18
CA LYS A 122 -12.48 -6.46 -1.09
C LYS A 122 -13.95 -6.21 -1.45
N TYR A 123 -14.28 -5.98 -2.72
CA TYR A 123 -15.66 -5.65 -3.12
C TYR A 123 -16.68 -6.73 -2.72
N ALA A 124 -16.28 -8.00 -2.72
CA ALA A 124 -17.17 -9.10 -2.36
C ALA A 124 -17.72 -8.99 -0.92
N PHE A 125 -17.00 -8.31 -0.02
CA PHE A 125 -17.36 -8.12 1.39
C PHE A 125 -18.16 -6.84 1.66
N LEU A 126 -18.51 -6.05 0.64
CA LEU A 126 -19.32 -4.84 0.84
C LEU A 126 -20.81 -5.14 0.94
N ASP A 127 -21.44 -4.90 2.08
CA ASP A 127 -22.86 -5.23 2.29
C ASP A 127 -23.86 -4.47 1.39
N SER A 128 -23.44 -3.32 0.86
CA SER A 128 -24.31 -2.48 0.04
C SER A 128 -24.57 -3.06 -1.36
N LYS A 129 -25.79 -2.88 -1.88
CA LYS A 129 -26.17 -3.32 -3.24
C LYS A 129 -25.36 -2.60 -4.35
N GLY A 130 -24.91 -1.39 -4.08
CA GLY A 130 -24.03 -0.64 -4.97
C GLY A 130 -23.65 0.69 -4.37
N GLY A 131 -22.67 1.34 -4.97
CA GLY A 131 -22.17 2.63 -4.53
C GLY A 131 -21.23 3.23 -5.55
N PHE A 132 -21.05 4.54 -5.48
CA PHE A 132 -20.09 5.27 -6.30
C PHE A 132 -19.37 6.30 -5.43
N ALA A 133 -18.14 6.65 -5.83
CA ALA A 133 -17.35 7.68 -5.18
C ALA A 133 -16.59 8.49 -6.23
N ILE A 134 -16.40 9.77 -5.92
CA ILE A 134 -15.62 10.70 -6.71
C ILE A 134 -14.56 11.29 -5.79
N SER A 135 -13.32 11.33 -6.26
CA SER A 135 -12.18 11.91 -5.57
C SER A 135 -11.40 12.83 -6.50
N TYR A 136 -10.83 13.89 -5.94
CA TYR A 136 -10.06 14.88 -6.67
C TYR A 136 -8.81 15.25 -5.86
N THR A 137 -7.65 15.01 -6.45
CA THR A 137 -6.34 15.24 -5.83
C THR A 137 -5.56 16.26 -6.66
N PRO A 138 -5.43 17.51 -6.19
CA PRO A 138 -4.50 18.45 -6.78
C PRO A 138 -3.06 17.97 -6.59
N TRP A 139 -2.28 17.90 -7.67
CA TRP A 139 -0.93 17.35 -7.63
C TRP A 139 0.11 18.47 -7.63
N LEU A 140 0.98 18.52 -6.62
CA LEU A 140 2.09 19.48 -6.54
C LEU A 140 1.69 20.95 -6.80
N ARG A 141 0.57 21.41 -6.19
CA ARG A 141 0.02 22.77 -6.40
C ARG A 141 1.00 23.92 -6.20
N ASN A 142 2.03 23.72 -5.38
CA ASN A 142 3.05 24.74 -5.14
C ASN A 142 4.05 24.88 -6.30
N LEU A 143 4.16 23.87 -7.17
CA LEU A 143 5.01 23.89 -8.35
C LEU A 143 4.18 24.25 -9.59
N ILE A 144 3.08 23.53 -9.82
CA ILE A 144 2.24 23.71 -11.00
C ILE A 144 0.77 23.60 -10.55
N PRO A 145 -0.01 24.71 -10.58
CA PRO A 145 -1.37 24.74 -10.02
C PRO A 145 -2.38 23.91 -10.82
N ASP A 146 -2.09 23.63 -12.09
CA ASP A 146 -3.05 23.08 -13.05
C ASP A 146 -3.00 21.54 -13.17
N ILE A 147 -2.11 20.89 -12.41
CA ILE A 147 -1.99 19.42 -12.40
C ILE A 147 -2.97 18.84 -11.39
N ASN A 148 -3.75 17.85 -11.82
CA ASN A 148 -4.73 17.20 -10.98
C ASN A 148 -5.02 15.76 -11.39
N LEU A 149 -5.48 14.98 -10.41
CA LEU A 149 -5.96 13.62 -10.58
C LEU A 149 -7.43 13.56 -10.16
N ALA A 150 -8.31 13.21 -11.09
CA ALA A 150 -9.70 12.89 -10.82
C ALA A 150 -9.90 11.37 -10.82
N TYR A 151 -10.71 10.87 -9.90
CA TYR A 151 -11.01 9.46 -9.77
C TYR A 151 -12.50 9.26 -9.54
N LEU A 152 -13.11 8.45 -10.40
CA LEU A 152 -14.49 7.99 -10.29
C LEU A 152 -14.45 6.48 -10.14
N THR A 153 -15.16 5.95 -9.15
CA THR A 153 -15.26 4.51 -8.92
C THR A 153 -16.71 4.16 -8.62
N GLY A 154 -17.10 2.95 -9.02
CA GLY A 154 -18.43 2.42 -8.76
C GLY A 154 -18.41 0.91 -8.67
N PHE A 155 -19.37 0.37 -7.91
CA PHE A 155 -19.60 -1.06 -7.85
C PHE A 155 -21.09 -1.36 -7.76
N PHE A 156 -21.46 -2.55 -8.20
CA PHE A 156 -22.80 -3.09 -8.12
C PHE A 156 -22.72 -4.56 -7.75
N ARG A 157 -23.35 -4.91 -6.64
CA ARG A 157 -23.47 -6.28 -6.15
C ARG A 157 -24.63 -6.95 -6.87
N ILE A 158 -24.30 -8.01 -7.61
CA ILE A 158 -25.25 -8.79 -8.42
C ILE A 158 -26.04 -9.72 -7.50
N ASP A 159 -25.34 -10.45 -6.63
CA ASP A 159 -25.88 -11.38 -5.65
C ASP A 159 -25.04 -11.34 -4.36
N GLU A 160 -25.29 -12.23 -3.40
CA GLU A 160 -24.56 -12.26 -2.12
C GLU A 160 -23.06 -12.57 -2.27
N GLN A 161 -22.64 -13.14 -3.39
CA GLN A 161 -21.27 -13.59 -3.63
C GLN A 161 -20.56 -12.82 -4.76
N GLN A 162 -21.27 -12.11 -5.63
CA GLN A 162 -20.74 -11.56 -6.88
C GLN A 162 -20.90 -10.05 -6.96
N VAL A 163 -19.83 -9.36 -7.32
CA VAL A 163 -19.80 -7.91 -7.46
C VAL A 163 -19.08 -7.54 -8.75
N ILE A 164 -19.67 -6.62 -9.50
CA ILE A 164 -19.00 -5.96 -10.62
C ILE A 164 -18.59 -4.55 -10.21
N SER A 165 -17.47 -4.08 -10.73
CA SER A 165 -16.92 -2.77 -10.41
C SER A 165 -16.37 -2.09 -11.64
N THR A 166 -16.21 -0.78 -11.57
CA THR A 166 -15.56 0.02 -12.61
C THR A 166 -14.89 1.23 -11.99
N SER A 167 -13.81 1.70 -12.60
CA SER A 167 -13.25 3.00 -12.29
C SER A 167 -12.74 3.74 -13.52
N LEU A 168 -12.71 5.07 -13.39
CA LEU A 168 -12.09 6.00 -14.30
C LEU A 168 -11.12 6.85 -13.50
N ARG A 169 -9.86 6.84 -13.91
CA ARG A 169 -8.82 7.72 -13.42
C ARG A 169 -8.42 8.67 -14.55
N TYR A 170 -8.43 9.96 -14.29
CA TYR A 170 -8.03 10.99 -15.23
C TYR A 170 -6.95 11.87 -14.60
N PHE A 171 -5.80 11.96 -15.24
CA PHE A 171 -4.67 12.76 -14.81
C PHE A 171 -4.42 13.86 -15.84
N SER A 172 -4.58 15.11 -15.41
CA SER A 172 -4.26 16.29 -16.19
C SER A 172 -2.83 16.72 -15.86
N LEU A 173 -1.96 16.84 -16.85
CA LEU A 173 -0.62 17.40 -16.68
C LEU A 173 -0.64 18.94 -16.64
N GLY A 174 -1.83 19.52 -16.63
CA GLY A 174 -2.02 20.96 -16.69
C GLY A 174 -1.63 21.49 -18.05
N ASN A 175 -1.36 22.78 -18.07
CA ASN A 175 -1.09 23.49 -19.30
C ASN A 175 0.43 23.59 -19.53
N ILE A 176 0.90 23.11 -20.68
CA ILE A 176 2.31 23.14 -21.07
C ILE A 176 2.47 24.02 -22.31
N THR A 177 3.38 24.99 -22.21
CA THR A 177 3.82 25.80 -23.36
C THR A 177 4.99 25.10 -24.03
N PHE A 178 4.82 24.78 -25.31
CA PHE A 178 5.87 24.20 -26.13
C PHE A 178 6.68 25.32 -26.79
N THR A 179 7.97 25.09 -26.93
CA THR A 179 8.89 26.00 -27.62
C THR A 179 9.73 25.24 -28.64
N ASN A 180 10.03 25.89 -29.75
CA ASN A 180 10.94 25.36 -30.76
C ASN A 180 12.41 25.47 -30.31
N ILE A 181 13.33 24.93 -31.10
CA ILE A 181 14.77 24.94 -30.80
C ILE A 181 15.39 26.35 -30.73
N ASP A 182 14.74 27.33 -31.35
CA ASP A 182 15.09 28.76 -31.30
C ASP A 182 14.46 29.48 -30.09
N GLY A 183 13.73 28.77 -29.23
CA GLY A 183 13.02 29.32 -28.08
C GLY A 183 11.71 30.05 -28.43
N SER A 184 11.28 30.01 -29.69
CA SER A 184 10.00 30.60 -30.12
C SER A 184 8.81 29.77 -29.64
N PHE A 185 7.67 30.43 -29.39
CA PHE A 185 6.43 29.79 -28.97
C PHE A 185 5.91 28.83 -30.05
N ALA A 186 5.75 27.55 -29.69
CA ALA A 186 5.29 26.48 -30.58
C ALA A 186 3.86 26.01 -30.27
N GLY A 187 3.17 26.65 -29.32
CA GLY A 187 1.80 26.33 -28.95
C GLY A 187 1.64 26.01 -27.47
N GLN A 188 0.39 25.86 -27.05
CA GLN A 188 0.01 25.61 -25.68
C GLN A 188 -0.97 24.44 -25.66
N TYR A 189 -0.62 23.37 -24.95
CA TYR A 189 -1.37 22.11 -24.96
C TYR A 189 -1.68 21.66 -23.53
N ASN A 190 -2.70 20.81 -23.39
CA ASN A 190 -3.09 20.21 -22.11
C ASN A 190 -2.95 18.68 -22.21
N PRO A 191 -1.73 18.14 -22.02
CA PRO A 191 -1.52 16.70 -22.03
C PRO A 191 -2.34 16.02 -20.94
N ASN A 192 -2.84 14.83 -21.24
CA ASN A 192 -3.65 14.06 -20.32
C ASN A 192 -3.36 12.57 -20.40
N GLU A 193 -3.61 11.90 -19.28
CA GLU A 193 -3.58 10.46 -19.18
C GLU A 193 -4.87 10.00 -18.53
N PHE A 194 -5.40 8.86 -18.98
CA PHE A 194 -6.53 8.25 -18.30
C PHE A 194 -6.45 6.73 -18.32
N ALA A 195 -7.07 6.14 -17.32
CA ALA A 195 -7.27 4.72 -17.22
C ALA A 195 -8.73 4.42 -16.93
N VAL A 196 -9.30 3.47 -17.67
CA VAL A 196 -10.64 2.94 -17.45
C VAL A 196 -10.49 1.47 -17.14
N ASP A 197 -11.13 1.02 -16.06
CA ASP A 197 -11.16 -0.40 -15.74
C ASP A 197 -12.55 -0.89 -15.36
N ALA A 198 -12.74 -2.20 -15.59
CA ALA A 198 -13.90 -2.95 -15.21
C ALA A 198 -13.45 -4.22 -14.50
N GLY A 199 -14.14 -4.57 -13.43
CA GLY A 199 -13.77 -5.62 -12.51
C GLY A 199 -14.91 -6.55 -12.18
N TYR A 200 -14.55 -7.78 -11.82
CA TYR A 200 -15.43 -8.78 -11.24
C TYR A 200 -14.79 -9.38 -10.00
N SER A 201 -15.53 -9.41 -8.91
CA SER A 201 -15.12 -9.97 -7.62
C SER A 201 -16.11 -11.01 -7.15
N ARG A 202 -15.59 -12.03 -6.48
CA ARG A 202 -16.38 -13.13 -5.92
C ARG A 202 -15.96 -13.49 -4.50
N LEU A 203 -16.95 -13.73 -3.66
CA LEU A 203 -16.80 -14.40 -2.37
C LEU A 203 -16.69 -15.91 -2.60
N PHE A 204 -15.56 -16.51 -2.24
CA PHE A 204 -15.30 -17.95 -2.40
C PHE A 204 -15.71 -18.73 -1.16
N THR A 205 -15.50 -18.14 0.02
CA THR A 205 -15.95 -18.63 1.33
C THR A 205 -16.39 -17.44 2.16
N ASP A 206 -17.03 -17.68 3.30
CA ASP A 206 -17.50 -16.62 4.21
C ASP A 206 -16.37 -15.67 4.68
N ASN A 207 -15.11 -16.09 4.55
CA ASN A 207 -13.94 -15.32 4.98
C ASN A 207 -12.93 -15.06 3.86
N PHE A 208 -13.14 -15.56 2.63
CA PHE A 208 -12.19 -15.40 1.53
C PHE A 208 -12.84 -14.98 0.22
N SER A 209 -12.23 -14.00 -0.43
CA SER A 209 -12.68 -13.44 -1.70
C SER A 209 -11.52 -13.20 -2.65
N GLY A 210 -11.84 -13.04 -3.93
CA GLY A 210 -10.91 -12.52 -4.90
C GLY A 210 -11.60 -11.88 -6.07
N GLY A 211 -10.83 -11.25 -6.95
CA GLY A 211 -11.34 -10.59 -8.12
C GLY A 211 -10.28 -10.34 -9.18
N ILE A 212 -10.76 -10.02 -10.38
CA ILE A 212 -9.96 -9.67 -11.54
C ILE A 212 -10.50 -8.40 -12.16
N ALA A 213 -9.60 -7.50 -12.57
CA ALA A 213 -9.96 -6.31 -13.34
C ALA A 213 -9.19 -6.27 -14.65
N PHE A 214 -9.80 -5.69 -15.68
CA PHE A 214 -9.13 -5.32 -16.92
C PHE A 214 -9.11 -3.81 -17.05
N ARG A 215 -7.95 -3.27 -17.42
CA ARG A 215 -7.69 -1.83 -17.51
C ARG A 215 -7.21 -1.47 -18.89
N PHE A 216 -7.84 -0.45 -19.47
CA PHE A 216 -7.38 0.27 -20.64
C PHE A 216 -6.69 1.55 -20.18
N ILE A 217 -5.50 1.82 -20.70
CA ILE A 217 -4.69 2.98 -20.35
C ILE A 217 -4.39 3.74 -21.64
N ARG A 218 -4.66 5.04 -21.64
CA ARG A 218 -4.22 5.97 -22.68
C ARG A 218 -3.43 7.09 -22.04
N SER A 219 -2.25 7.36 -22.58
CA SER A 219 -1.39 8.47 -22.16
C SER A 219 -1.02 9.32 -23.36
N ASP A 220 -1.27 10.61 -23.27
CA ASP A 220 -0.95 11.58 -24.31
C ASP A 220 -0.13 12.71 -23.70
N LEU A 221 1.19 12.56 -23.75
CA LEU A 221 2.17 13.48 -23.14
C LEU A 221 2.51 14.67 -24.04
N THR A 222 2.38 14.49 -25.35
CA THR A 222 2.93 15.41 -26.36
C THR A 222 1.87 16.03 -27.26
N SER A 223 0.61 15.59 -27.17
CA SER A 223 -0.48 16.07 -28.03
C SER A 223 -0.13 15.97 -29.53
N GLY A 224 0.66 14.96 -29.90
CA GLY A 224 1.07 14.70 -31.28
C GLY A 224 2.14 15.64 -31.84
N GLN A 225 2.85 16.41 -31.01
CA GLN A 225 3.97 17.25 -31.47
C GLN A 225 5.19 16.40 -31.85
N ALA A 226 5.93 16.80 -32.89
CA ALA A 226 7.17 16.13 -33.24
C ALA A 226 8.22 16.33 -32.14
N THR A 227 9.07 15.33 -31.91
CA THR A 227 10.23 15.49 -31.01
C THR A 227 11.22 16.51 -31.57
N SER A 228 12.21 16.91 -30.77
CA SER A 228 13.33 17.75 -31.23
C SER A 228 14.06 17.19 -32.44
N ASP A 229 14.02 15.86 -32.60
CA ASP A 229 14.67 15.11 -33.68
C ASP A 229 13.75 14.89 -34.89
N GLY A 230 12.56 15.52 -34.90
CA GLY A 230 11.59 15.47 -36.00
C GLY A 230 10.74 14.20 -36.04
N GLN A 231 10.73 13.39 -34.98
CA GLN A 231 9.93 12.16 -34.92
C GLN A 231 8.49 12.47 -34.50
N ASP A 232 7.53 11.93 -35.24
CA ASP A 232 6.12 12.05 -34.88
C ASP A 232 5.82 11.29 -33.58
N THR A 233 5.16 11.96 -32.64
CA THR A 233 4.72 11.34 -31.38
C THR A 233 3.24 10.96 -31.46
N ARG A 234 2.86 9.93 -30.71
CA ARG A 234 1.47 9.47 -30.59
C ARG A 234 1.13 9.14 -29.15
N ALA A 235 -0.16 9.18 -28.84
CA ALA A 235 -0.64 8.71 -27.55
C ALA A 235 -0.27 7.23 -27.33
N GLY A 236 0.34 6.95 -26.19
CA GLY A 236 0.65 5.61 -25.73
C GLY A 236 -0.63 4.88 -25.29
N ILE A 237 -0.75 3.62 -25.70
CA ILE A 237 -1.87 2.74 -25.32
C ILE A 237 -1.31 1.51 -24.61
N SER A 238 -1.94 1.12 -23.51
CA SER A 238 -1.66 -0.13 -22.82
C SER A 238 -2.93 -0.82 -22.34
N PHE A 239 -2.87 -2.14 -22.30
CA PHE A 239 -3.87 -2.99 -21.67
C PHE A 239 -3.22 -3.72 -20.50
N ALA A 240 -3.90 -3.73 -19.36
CA ALA A 240 -3.43 -4.38 -18.15
C ALA A 240 -4.54 -5.19 -17.49
N ALA A 241 -4.12 -6.15 -16.66
CA ALA A 241 -4.97 -6.90 -15.76
C ALA A 241 -4.52 -6.70 -14.30
N ASP A 242 -5.49 -6.70 -13.40
CA ASP A 242 -5.29 -6.66 -11.96
C ASP A 242 -5.90 -7.93 -11.33
N LEU A 243 -5.24 -8.49 -10.33
CA LEU A 243 -5.70 -9.63 -9.53
C LEU A 243 -5.65 -9.27 -8.06
N GLY A 244 -6.75 -9.51 -7.34
CA GLY A 244 -6.85 -9.21 -5.91
C GLY A 244 -7.41 -10.40 -5.14
N PHE A 245 -6.82 -10.68 -3.99
CA PHE A 245 -7.31 -11.64 -3.01
C PHE A 245 -7.42 -10.97 -1.65
N TYR A 246 -8.48 -11.27 -0.93
CA TYR A 246 -8.74 -10.65 0.37
C TYR A 246 -9.41 -11.66 1.30
N TYR A 247 -8.86 -11.77 2.49
CA TYR A 247 -9.33 -12.60 3.59
C TYR A 247 -9.68 -11.71 4.77
N GLN A 248 -10.83 -11.92 5.40
CA GLN A 248 -11.18 -11.28 6.67
C GLN A 248 -11.89 -12.26 7.61
N ASN A 249 -11.59 -12.15 8.91
CA ASN A 249 -12.23 -12.97 9.92
C ASN A 249 -12.31 -12.24 11.27
N GLU A 250 -13.38 -12.50 11.98
CA GLU A 250 -13.63 -11.99 13.32
C GLU A 250 -12.79 -12.78 14.34
N VAL A 251 -12.34 -12.09 15.38
CA VAL A 251 -11.54 -12.67 16.46
C VAL A 251 -11.91 -12.03 17.79
N ASN A 252 -12.15 -12.87 18.80
CA ASN A 252 -12.44 -12.38 20.15
C ASN A 252 -11.12 -12.03 20.86
N VAL A 253 -11.00 -10.77 21.28
CA VAL A 253 -9.83 -10.23 21.96
C VAL A 253 -10.22 -9.82 23.38
N GLY A 254 -10.22 -10.81 24.26
CA GLY A 254 -10.67 -10.63 25.64
C GLY A 254 -12.17 -10.48 25.74
N SER A 255 -12.60 -9.35 26.27
CA SER A 255 -14.02 -9.00 26.41
C SER A 255 -14.56 -8.22 25.20
N SER A 256 -13.72 -7.96 24.21
CA SER A 256 -14.06 -7.17 23.04
C SER A 256 -13.89 -7.97 21.76
N ASP A 257 -14.65 -7.61 20.75
CA ASP A 257 -14.52 -8.18 19.42
C ASP A 257 -13.44 -7.44 18.63
N GLY A 258 -12.78 -8.16 17.75
CA GLY A 258 -11.82 -7.63 16.81
C GLY A 258 -11.95 -8.33 15.48
N GLU A 259 -11.23 -7.83 14.50
CA GLU A 259 -11.21 -8.38 13.16
C GLU A 259 -9.78 -8.33 12.65
N TRP A 260 -9.35 -9.40 11.98
CA TRP A 260 -8.10 -9.37 11.24
C TRP A 260 -8.37 -9.64 9.76
N ALA A 261 -7.59 -9.00 8.92
CA ALA A 261 -7.65 -9.18 7.48
C ALA A 261 -6.27 -9.27 6.87
N ALA A 262 -6.18 -9.99 5.77
CA ALA A 262 -4.98 -10.10 4.95
C ALA A 262 -5.38 -9.93 3.49
N GLY A 263 -4.52 -9.29 2.71
CA GLY A 263 -4.78 -9.05 1.29
C GLY A 263 -3.51 -9.18 0.46
N ILE A 264 -3.68 -9.64 -0.77
CA ILE A 264 -2.66 -9.66 -1.80
C ILE A 264 -3.27 -9.04 -3.05
N SER A 265 -2.54 -8.12 -3.68
CA SER A 265 -3.00 -7.42 -4.87
C SER A 265 -1.85 -7.30 -5.87
N LEU A 266 -2.06 -7.82 -7.07
CA LEU A 266 -1.13 -7.73 -8.17
C LEU A 266 -1.78 -6.84 -9.23
N THR A 267 -1.20 -5.66 -9.47
CA THR A 267 -1.82 -4.59 -10.26
C THR A 267 -0.94 -4.19 -11.44
N ASN A 268 -1.57 -3.67 -12.49
CA ASN A 268 -0.96 -3.17 -13.72
C ASN A 268 -0.10 -4.23 -14.42
N MET A 269 -0.54 -5.49 -14.48
CA MET A 269 0.10 -6.51 -15.30
C MET A 269 -0.30 -6.29 -16.75
N GLY A 270 0.53 -5.61 -17.53
CA GLY A 270 0.13 -5.19 -18.87
C GLY A 270 1.25 -4.89 -19.82
N THR A 271 0.86 -4.57 -21.04
CA THR A 271 1.79 -4.31 -22.15
C THR A 271 2.58 -3.02 -21.91
N PRO A 272 3.87 -2.97 -22.26
CA PRO A 272 4.66 -1.74 -22.18
C PRO A 272 4.17 -0.72 -23.23
N ILE A 273 4.41 0.57 -22.98
CA ILE A 273 3.96 1.70 -23.79
C ILE A 273 5.13 2.27 -24.60
N SER A 274 4.88 2.74 -25.81
CA SER A 274 5.79 3.61 -26.55
C SER A 274 5.02 4.81 -27.11
N TYR A 275 5.70 5.96 -27.18
CA TYR A 275 5.15 7.24 -27.65
C TYR A 275 5.65 7.63 -29.06
N THR A 276 6.58 6.87 -29.64
CA THR A 276 7.05 7.02 -31.02
C THR A 276 7.13 5.65 -31.70
N VAL A 277 7.29 5.62 -33.03
CA VAL A 277 7.23 4.36 -33.80
C VAL A 277 8.45 3.46 -33.55
N ASP A 278 9.62 4.07 -33.41
CA ASP A 278 10.91 3.37 -33.34
C ASP A 278 11.55 3.40 -31.94
N ALA A 279 10.86 3.92 -30.91
CA ALA A 279 11.38 3.91 -29.55
C ALA A 279 11.12 2.61 -28.81
N ASP A 280 12.05 2.30 -27.92
CA ASP A 280 11.93 1.23 -26.94
C ASP A 280 10.67 1.41 -26.09
N LYS A 281 9.98 0.28 -25.85
CA LYS A 281 8.77 0.29 -25.04
C LYS A 281 9.13 0.34 -23.56
N THR A 282 8.51 1.26 -22.84
CA THR A 282 8.67 1.40 -21.40
C THR A 282 7.60 0.60 -20.66
N PRO A 283 7.95 -0.23 -19.66
CA PRO A 283 6.99 -0.98 -18.87
C PRO A 283 6.08 -0.06 -18.05
N ILE A 284 4.83 -0.48 -17.86
CA ILE A 284 3.89 0.16 -16.93
C ILE A 284 4.21 -0.30 -15.48
N PRO A 285 3.79 0.44 -14.43
CA PRO A 285 4.15 0.15 -13.04
C PRO A 285 3.40 -1.05 -12.49
N THR A 286 3.78 -2.26 -12.94
CA THR A 286 3.32 -3.53 -12.38
C THR A 286 3.74 -3.61 -10.92
N ASN A 287 2.78 -3.80 -10.02
CA ASN A 287 3.03 -3.70 -8.58
C ASN A 287 2.37 -4.85 -7.83
N LEU A 288 3.15 -5.47 -6.94
CA LEU A 288 2.67 -6.44 -5.96
C LEU A 288 2.53 -5.75 -4.62
N ARG A 289 1.34 -5.86 -4.04
CA ARG A 289 1.04 -5.39 -2.70
C ARG A 289 0.59 -6.55 -1.82
N ILE A 290 1.12 -6.61 -0.60
CA ILE A 290 0.74 -7.59 0.42
C ILE A 290 0.48 -6.81 1.70
N GLY A 291 -0.69 -6.99 2.29
CA GLY A 291 -1.12 -6.19 3.42
C GLY A 291 -1.82 -6.99 4.50
N GLY A 292 -1.77 -6.45 5.71
CA GLY A 292 -2.47 -6.95 6.88
C GLY A 292 -3.19 -5.82 7.60
N ARG A 293 -4.33 -6.14 8.20
CA ARG A 293 -5.07 -5.25 9.08
C ARG A 293 -5.46 -6.00 10.35
N PHE A 294 -5.36 -5.30 11.47
CA PHE A 294 -5.96 -5.72 12.73
C PHE A 294 -6.81 -4.58 13.28
N LEU A 295 -8.10 -4.83 13.46
CA LEU A 295 -9.08 -3.89 13.98
C LEU A 295 -9.54 -4.37 15.36
N TYR A 296 -9.55 -3.45 16.31
CA TYR A 296 -9.97 -3.70 17.69
C TYR A 296 -11.14 -2.78 18.02
N ASN A 297 -12.28 -3.38 18.41
CA ASN A 297 -13.44 -2.63 18.87
C ASN A 297 -13.28 -2.31 20.36
N ILE A 298 -13.22 -1.03 20.68
CA ILE A 298 -13.16 -0.56 22.08
C ILE A 298 -14.56 -0.66 22.69
N ASP A 299 -15.57 -0.27 21.93
CA ASP A 299 -16.99 -0.37 22.24
C ASP A 299 -17.81 -0.44 20.93
N GLU A 300 -19.13 -0.30 21.00
CA GLU A 300 -20.06 -0.39 19.85
C GLU A 300 -19.85 0.71 18.79
N TYR A 301 -19.19 1.83 19.12
CA TYR A 301 -19.03 2.99 18.23
C TYR A 301 -17.57 3.35 17.94
N ASN A 302 -16.65 2.90 18.78
CA ASN A 302 -15.23 3.25 18.72
C ASN A 302 -14.39 2.02 18.37
N SER A 303 -13.67 2.12 17.26
CA SER A 303 -12.73 1.11 16.80
C SER A 303 -11.37 1.73 16.48
N VAL A 304 -10.29 0.99 16.72
CA VAL A 304 -8.94 1.36 16.30
C VAL A 304 -8.40 0.26 15.41
N ALA A 305 -7.84 0.65 14.25
CA ALA A 305 -7.26 -0.29 13.31
C ALA A 305 -5.77 0.00 13.07
N PHE A 306 -5.00 -1.07 12.99
CA PHE A 306 -3.59 -1.08 12.61
C PHE A 306 -3.46 -1.71 11.23
N HIS A 307 -2.70 -1.07 10.36
CA HIS A 307 -2.48 -1.49 8.98
C HIS A 307 -0.98 -1.61 8.71
N ALA A 308 -0.60 -2.62 7.94
CA ALA A 308 0.76 -2.79 7.46
C ALA A 308 0.72 -3.33 6.03
N ASP A 309 1.23 -2.53 5.09
CA ASP A 309 1.27 -2.88 3.67
C ASP A 309 2.72 -2.87 3.18
N LEU A 310 3.09 -3.92 2.44
CA LEU A 310 4.34 -4.07 1.72
C LEU A 310 4.05 -3.90 0.23
N ASN A 311 4.77 -3.01 -0.42
CA ASN A 311 4.64 -2.71 -1.84
C ASN A 311 5.96 -3.02 -2.56
N LYS A 312 5.89 -3.81 -3.63
CA LYS A 312 7.04 -4.15 -4.47
C LYS A 312 6.69 -3.93 -5.94
N LEU A 313 7.38 -2.95 -6.54
CA LEU A 313 7.35 -2.74 -7.98
C LEU A 313 7.99 -3.94 -8.67
N LEU A 314 7.21 -4.62 -9.52
CA LEU A 314 7.60 -5.77 -10.31
C LEU A 314 8.00 -5.33 -11.73
N VAL A 315 8.83 -4.31 -11.79
CA VAL A 315 9.40 -3.79 -13.02
C VAL A 315 10.90 -4.11 -13.01
N PRO A 316 11.46 -4.62 -14.13
CA PRO A 316 12.88 -4.93 -14.22
C PRO A 316 13.75 -3.73 -13.85
N THR A 317 14.77 -3.97 -13.03
CA THR A 317 15.79 -2.97 -12.73
C THR A 317 16.61 -2.70 -13.99
N PRO A 318 16.85 -1.42 -14.36
CA PRO A 318 17.73 -1.10 -15.48
C PRO A 318 19.10 -1.77 -15.36
N PRO A 319 19.61 -2.41 -16.43
CA PRO A 319 20.93 -3.04 -16.41
C PRO A 319 22.03 -1.97 -16.34
N VAL A 320 23.08 -2.25 -15.56
CA VAL A 320 24.32 -1.46 -15.59
C VAL A 320 25.13 -1.96 -16.77
N LYS A 321 25.40 -1.06 -17.71
CA LYS A 321 26.19 -1.33 -18.91
C LYS A 321 27.55 -0.67 -18.78
N ASP A 322 28.60 -1.37 -19.15
CA ASP A 322 29.95 -0.82 -19.24
C ASP A 322 30.45 -0.93 -20.68
N PHE A 323 31.34 -0.01 -21.05
CA PHE A 323 31.88 0.05 -22.40
C PHE A 323 32.99 -0.99 -22.55
N ASN A 324 32.78 -1.96 -23.45
CA ASN A 324 33.82 -2.90 -23.80
C ASN A 324 34.69 -2.33 -24.93
N ALA A 325 35.95 -1.99 -24.61
CA ALA A 325 36.90 -1.42 -25.55
C ALA A 325 37.26 -2.35 -26.73
N ASP A 326 37.08 -3.67 -26.58
CA ASP A 326 37.44 -4.65 -27.61
C ASP A 326 36.32 -4.83 -28.67
N SER A 327 35.06 -4.69 -28.27
CA SER A 327 33.89 -4.83 -29.16
C SER A 327 33.26 -3.50 -29.56
N SER A 328 33.70 -2.37 -28.97
CA SER A 328 33.08 -1.04 -29.15
C SER A 328 31.58 -0.99 -28.80
N ASP A 329 31.12 -1.94 -27.97
CA ASP A 329 29.71 -2.09 -27.59
C ASP A 329 29.54 -1.93 -26.07
N LEU A 330 28.34 -1.50 -25.67
CA LEU A 330 27.90 -1.50 -24.27
C LEU A 330 27.50 -2.92 -23.87
N VAL A 331 28.21 -3.50 -22.91
CA VAL A 331 27.94 -4.86 -22.40
C VAL A 331 27.29 -4.76 -21.03
N VAL A 332 26.27 -5.57 -20.77
CA VAL A 332 25.62 -5.65 -19.45
C VAL A 332 26.59 -6.27 -18.45
N VAL A 333 27.02 -5.48 -17.48
CA VAL A 333 27.86 -5.94 -16.36
C VAL A 333 27.01 -6.48 -15.22
N ARG A 334 25.84 -5.87 -14.97
CA ARG A 334 24.91 -6.27 -13.90
C ARG A 334 23.46 -6.07 -14.33
N GLY A 335 22.61 -7.05 -14.07
CA GLY A 335 21.18 -7.02 -14.42
C GLY A 335 20.85 -7.91 -15.62
N LYS A 336 19.67 -7.68 -16.21
CA LYS A 336 19.22 -8.34 -17.44
C LYS A 336 18.72 -7.28 -18.41
N GLU A 337 18.82 -7.57 -19.71
CA GLU A 337 18.23 -6.70 -20.73
C GLU A 337 16.71 -6.59 -20.52
N PRO A 338 16.10 -5.44 -20.88
CA PRO A 338 14.67 -5.22 -20.73
C PRO A 338 13.87 -6.31 -21.46
N PRO A 339 12.95 -7.01 -20.77
CA PRO A 339 12.09 -8.00 -21.41
C PRO A 339 11.06 -7.28 -22.29
N GLY A 340 10.77 -7.83 -23.48
CA GLY A 340 9.80 -7.24 -24.43
C GLY A 340 8.35 -7.19 -23.92
N SER A 341 8.07 -7.80 -22.75
CA SER A 341 6.81 -7.71 -22.01
C SER A 341 7.07 -7.94 -20.53
N THR A 342 6.36 -7.25 -19.64
CA THR A 342 6.42 -7.44 -18.18
C THR A 342 6.06 -8.86 -17.79
N VAL A 343 5.10 -9.51 -18.47
CA VAL A 343 4.71 -10.91 -18.24
C VAL A 343 5.82 -11.91 -18.62
N LEU A 344 6.65 -11.59 -19.62
CA LEU A 344 7.78 -12.43 -20.02
C LEU A 344 9.04 -12.17 -19.17
N GLY A 345 9.04 -11.08 -18.40
CA GLY A 345 10.14 -10.61 -17.58
C GLY A 345 10.07 -10.97 -16.10
N MET A 346 8.94 -11.52 -15.65
CA MET A 346 8.66 -11.92 -14.26
C MET A 346 9.33 -13.24 -13.88
#